data_AF-A0A7U4K1J1-F1
#
_entry.id   AF-A0A7U4K1J1-F1
#
_cell.length_a   1.000
_cell.length_b   1.000
_cell.length_c   1.000
_cell.angle_alpha   90.00
_cell.angle_beta   90.00
_cell.angle_gamma   90.00
#
_symmetry.space_group_name_H-M   'P 1'
#
loop_
_entity.id
_entity.type
_entity.pdbx_description
1 polymer ?
#
loop_
_entity_poly.entity_id
_entity_poly.type
_entity_poly.pdbx_seq_one_letter_code
_entity_poly.pdbx_strand_id
1 'polypeptide(L)'
;MNKAIGIVIAVLVVSALFFNSYRLSNKVEKTEAELVVEQATNTVLGNIIDAYQVNDAANRAATTRQLENERKLRNESEDRLKRFLAASSDDKCAIQRMPDASINIMRE
;
A
#
# COMPACT_ATOMS: atom_id res chain seq x y z
N MET A 1 14.87 50.07 56.41
CA MET A 1 14.21 48.76 56.23
C MET A 1 13.48 48.62 54.89
N ASN A 2 12.64 49.57 54.46
CA ASN A 2 11.81 49.40 53.25
C ASN A 2 12.59 49.23 51.92
N LYS A 3 13.75 49.90 51.74
CA LYS A 3 14.58 49.72 50.54
C LYS A 3 15.19 48.32 50.41
N ALA A 4 15.66 47.75 51.52
CA ALA A 4 16.26 46.40 51.52
C ALA A 4 15.19 45.34 51.23
N ILE A 5 14.00 45.48 51.81
CA ILE A 5 12.85 44.59 51.56
C ILE A 5 12.42 44.68 50.09
N GLY A 6 12.36 45.89 49.52
CA GLY A 6 12.03 46.07 48.09
C GLY A 6 13.04 45.41 47.14
N ILE A 7 14.35 45.47 47.45
CA ILE A 7 15.39 44.81 46.66
C ILE A 7 15.25 43.29 46.74
N VAL A 8 15.01 42.73 47.94
CA VAL A 8 14.83 41.29 48.12
C VAL A 8 13.63 40.79 47.32
N ILE A 9 12.51 41.51 47.36
CA ILE A 9 11.31 41.16 46.57
C ILE A 9 11.62 41.20 45.07
N ALA A 10 12.32 42.24 44.60
CA ALA A 10 12.69 42.34 43.18
C ALA A 10 13.57 41.17 42.73
N VAL A 11 14.57 40.76 43.54
CA VAL A 11 15.42 39.61 43.23
C VAL A 11 14.62 38.31 43.17
N LEU A 12 13.68 38.11 44.10
CA LEU A 12 12.82 36.92 44.10
C LEU A 12 11.91 36.86 42.87
N VAL A 13 11.32 37.99 42.47
CA VAL A 13 10.48 38.07 41.27
C VAL A 13 11.29 37.78 40.02
N VAL A 14 12.47 38.39 39.86
CA VAL A 14 13.35 38.15 38.71
C VAL A 14 13.80 36.68 38.67
N SER A 15 14.13 36.09 39.82
CA SER A 15 14.54 34.69 39.92
C SER A 15 13.40 33.73 39.54
N ALA A 16 12.17 34.02 39.99
CA ALA A 16 11.00 33.24 39.64
C ALA A 16 10.67 33.33 38.15
N LEU A 17 10.75 34.52 37.56
CA LEU A 17 10.57 34.74 36.13
C LEU A 17 11.63 33.98 35.31
N PHE A 18 12.90 34.06 35.72
CA PHE A 18 13.99 33.38 35.03
C PHE A 18 13.80 31.86 35.08
N PHE A 19 13.49 31.31 36.26
CA PHE A 19 13.24 29.88 36.42
C PHE A 19 12.02 29.40 35.61
N ASN A 20 10.94 30.20 35.55
CA ASN A 20 9.78 29.89 34.73
C ASN A 20 10.12 29.91 33.23
N SER A 21 10.86 30.93 32.78
CA SER A 21 11.29 31.05 31.37
C SER A 21 12.17 29.86 30.95
N TYR A 22 13.08 29.42 31.83
CA TYR A 22 13.93 28.27 31.59
C TYR A 22 13.13 26.97 31.49
N ARG A 23 12.18 26.74 32.40
CA ARG A 23 11.31 25.56 32.36
C ARG A 23 10.43 25.56 31.11
N LEU A 24 9.89 26.71 30.72
CA LEU A 24 9.07 26.84 29.53
C LEU A 24 9.90 26.57 28.27
N SER A 25 11.09 27.17 28.15
CA SER A 25 12.01 26.94 27.02
C SER A 25 12.35 25.46 26.86
N ASN A 26 12.69 24.77 27.97
CA ASN A 26 13.02 23.35 27.93
C ASN A 26 11.80 22.48 27.57
N LYS A 27 10.58 22.91 27.92
CA LYS A 27 9.37 22.21 27.48
C LYS A 27 9.14 22.40 25.98
N VAL A 28 9.30 23.63 25.48
CA VAL A 28 9.15 23.96 24.06
C VAL A 28 10.15 23.16 23.22
N GLU A 29 11.43 23.18 23.59
CA GLU A 29 12.49 22.45 22.87
C GLU A 29 12.19 20.94 22.78
N LYS A 30 11.74 20.34 23.88
CA LYS A 30 11.34 18.92 23.89
C LYS A 30 10.16 18.65 22.98
N THR A 31 9.12 19.48 23.04
CA THR A 31 7.94 19.31 22.18
C THR A 31 8.27 19.53 20.71
N GLU A 32 9.14 20.48 20.38
CA GLU A 32 9.59 20.70 19.01
C GLU A 32 10.41 19.51 18.49
N ALA A 33 11.29 18.95 19.31
CA ALA A 33 12.03 17.75 18.95
C ALA A 33 11.08 16.56 18.69
N GLU A 34 10.09 16.34 19.54
CA GLU A 34 9.06 15.30 19.34
C GLU A 34 8.25 15.55 18.06
N LEU A 35 7.82 16.79 17.81
CA LEU A 35 7.08 17.18 16.61
C LEU A 35 7.89 16.97 15.33
N VAL A 36 9.19 17.27 15.33
CA VAL A 36 10.07 17.04 14.17
C VAL A 36 10.19 15.55 13.86
N VAL A 37 10.34 14.71 14.90
CA VAL A 37 10.38 13.25 14.74
C VAL A 37 9.05 12.71 14.22
N GLU A 38 7.93 13.20 14.74
CA GLU A 38 6.60 12.83 14.27
C GLU A 38 6.38 13.26 12.83
N GLN A 39 6.77 14.49 12.46
CA GLN A 39 6.66 14.99 11.09
C GLN A 39 7.50 14.16 10.10
N ALA A 40 8.72 13.78 10.49
CA ALA A 40 9.56 12.89 9.69
C ALA A 40 8.89 11.52 9.49
N THR A 41 8.32 10.95 10.57
CA THR A 41 7.60 9.67 10.53
C THR A 41 6.37 9.76 9.63
N ASN A 42 5.58 10.82 9.76
CA ASN A 42 4.39 11.06 8.92
C ASN A 42 4.76 11.26 7.45
N THR A 43 5.90 11.90 7.16
CA THR A 43 6.40 12.02 5.78
C THR A 43 6.76 10.65 5.19
N VAL A 44 7.45 9.80 5.97
CA VAL A 44 7.78 8.44 5.56
C VAL A 44 6.51 7.61 5.32
N LEU A 45 5.55 7.66 6.26
CA LEU A 45 4.27 6.97 6.12
C LEU A 45 3.47 7.47 4.90
N GLY A 46 3.45 8.77 4.65
CA GLY A 46 2.83 9.36 3.46
C GLY A 46 3.44 8.81 2.16
N ASN A 47 4.76 8.80 2.06
CA ASN A 47 5.46 8.23 0.90
C ASN A 47 5.15 6.73 0.69
N ILE A 48 5.02 5.97 1.79
CA ILE A 48 4.63 4.56 1.73
C ILE A 48 3.20 4.45 1.19
N ILE A 49 2.26 5.23 1.71
CA ILE A 49 0.86 5.23 1.26
C ILE A 49 0.77 5.54 -0.24
N ASP A 50 1.48 6.57 -0.71
CA ASP A 50 1.51 6.95 -2.12
C ASP A 50 2.03 5.80 -3.00
N ALA A 51 3.11 5.14 -2.59
CA ALA A 51 3.67 4.00 -3.30
C ALA A 51 2.69 2.81 -3.37
N TYR A 52 2.02 2.49 -2.26
CA TYR A 52 1.02 1.43 -2.22
C TYR A 52 -0.20 1.76 -3.09
N GLN A 53 -0.63 3.02 -3.14
CA GLN A 53 -1.76 3.44 -3.97
C GLN A 53 -1.46 3.28 -5.46
N VAL A 54 -0.25 3.65 -5.90
CA VAL A 54 0.18 3.45 -7.29
C VAL A 54 0.28 1.96 -7.63
N ASN A 55 0.83 1.16 -6.72
CA ASN A 55 0.94 -0.29 -6.91
C ASN A 55 -0.45 -0.94 -7.05
N ASP A 56 -1.38 -0.61 -6.15
CA ASP A 56 -2.73 -1.16 -6.19
C ASP A 56 -3.47 -0.77 -7.48
N ALA A 57 -3.34 0.49 -7.93
CA ALA A 57 -3.89 0.91 -9.22
C ALA A 57 -3.30 0.11 -10.40
N ALA A 58 -1.97 -0.12 -10.40
CA ALA A 58 -1.31 -0.94 -11.41
C ALA A 58 -1.76 -2.41 -11.37
N ASN A 59 -1.92 -2.97 -10.17
CA ASN A 59 -2.34 -4.36 -9.97
C ASN A 59 -3.79 -4.57 -10.42
N ARG A 60 -4.70 -3.63 -10.10
CA ARG A 60 -6.07 -3.66 -10.61
C ARG A 60 -6.08 -3.60 -12.14
N ALA A 61 -5.31 -2.69 -12.75
CA ALA A 61 -5.20 -2.61 -14.20
C ALA A 61 -4.63 -3.90 -14.84
N ALA A 62 -3.63 -4.52 -14.22
CA ALA A 62 -3.09 -5.80 -14.66
C ALA A 62 -4.15 -6.92 -14.57
N THR A 63 -4.88 -6.98 -13.47
CA THR A 63 -5.96 -7.96 -13.25
C THR A 63 -7.08 -7.80 -14.28
N THR A 64 -7.48 -6.56 -14.59
CA THR A 64 -8.48 -6.29 -15.63
C THR A 64 -8.01 -6.78 -17.00
N ARG A 65 -6.75 -6.49 -17.39
CA ARG A 65 -6.18 -6.98 -18.66
C ARG A 65 -6.10 -8.50 -18.72
N GLN A 66 -5.72 -9.15 -17.62
CA GLN A 66 -5.67 -10.60 -17.54
C GLN A 66 -7.06 -11.20 -17.73
N LEU A 67 -8.07 -10.68 -17.02
CA LEU A 67 -9.44 -11.17 -17.11
C LEU A 67 -10.04 -11.00 -18.52
N GLU A 68 -9.74 -9.88 -19.18
CA GLU A 68 -10.15 -9.64 -20.57
C GLU A 68 -9.49 -10.65 -21.53
N ASN A 69 -8.18 -10.89 -21.37
CA ASN A 69 -7.46 -11.87 -22.17
C ASN A 69 -8.00 -13.29 -21.96
N GLU A 70 -8.28 -13.70 -20.71
CA GLU A 70 -8.86 -15.00 -20.41
C GLU A 70 -10.25 -15.17 -21.03
N ARG A 71 -11.10 -14.13 -20.97
CA ARG A 71 -12.42 -14.14 -21.63
C ARG A 71 -12.29 -14.29 -23.14
N LYS A 72 -11.37 -13.55 -23.75
CA LYS A 72 -11.11 -13.64 -25.20
C LYS A 72 -10.63 -15.04 -25.59
N LEU A 73 -9.67 -15.59 -24.84
CA LEU A 73 -9.12 -16.92 -25.10
C LEU A 73 -10.17 -18.01 -24.95
N ARG A 74 -11.03 -17.93 -23.92
CA ARG A 74 -12.16 -18.87 -23.75
C ARG A 74 -13.12 -18.79 -24.91
N ASN A 75 -13.53 -17.59 -25.32
CA ASN A 75 -14.46 -17.42 -26.44
C ASN A 75 -13.86 -17.95 -27.75
N GLU A 76 -12.60 -17.65 -28.02
CA GLU A 76 -11.90 -18.15 -29.21
C GLU A 76 -11.75 -19.68 -29.19
N SER A 77 -11.44 -20.27 -28.02
CA SER A 77 -11.37 -21.71 -27.86
C SER A 77 -12.73 -22.38 -28.08
N GLU A 78 -13.81 -21.81 -27.54
CA GLU A 78 -15.17 -22.32 -27.73
C GLU A 78 -15.61 -22.24 -29.19
N ASP A 79 -15.32 -21.13 -29.88
CA ASP A 79 -15.63 -20.98 -31.31
C ASP A 79 -14.85 -21.98 -32.17
N ARG A 80 -13.55 -22.14 -31.93
CA ARG A 80 -12.73 -23.16 -32.61
C ARG A 80 -13.27 -24.57 -32.37
N LEU A 81 -13.66 -24.88 -31.13
CA LEU A 81 -14.23 -26.19 -30.79
C LEU A 81 -15.56 -26.42 -31.52
N LYS A 82 -16.44 -25.42 -31.58
CA LYS A 82 -17.70 -25.51 -32.33
C LYS A 82 -17.46 -25.77 -33.81
N ARG A 83 -16.51 -25.04 -34.43
CA ARG A 83 -16.13 -25.24 -35.84
C ARG A 83 -15.54 -26.63 -36.07
N PHE A 84 -14.70 -27.12 -35.16
CA PHE A 84 -14.16 -28.47 -35.23
C PHE A 84 -15.27 -29.53 -35.20
N LEU A 85 -16.16 -29.45 -34.20
CA LEU A 85 -17.28 -30.40 -34.07
C LEU A 85 -18.24 -30.36 -35.27
N ALA A 86 -18.48 -29.18 -35.83
CA ALA A 86 -19.30 -29.03 -37.04
C ALA A 86 -18.61 -29.65 -38.28
N ALA A 87 -17.29 -29.49 -38.42
CA ALA A 87 -16.54 -30.09 -39.53
C ALA A 87 -16.35 -31.60 -39.37
N SER A 88 -16.35 -32.11 -38.14
CA SER A 88 -16.13 -33.52 -37.83
C SER A 88 -17.43 -34.29 -37.59
N SER A 89 -18.60 -33.73 -37.89
CA SER A 89 -19.91 -34.29 -37.49
C SER A 89 -20.17 -35.72 -37.98
N ASP A 90 -19.60 -36.09 -39.12
CA ASP A 90 -19.75 -37.40 -39.74
C ASP A 90 -18.56 -38.35 -39.47
N ASP A 91 -17.50 -37.85 -38.83
CA ASP A 91 -16.31 -38.63 -38.48
C ASP A 91 -16.40 -39.15 -37.04
N LYS A 92 -16.79 -40.43 -36.91
CA LYS A 92 -16.88 -41.12 -35.61
C LYS A 92 -15.55 -41.19 -34.87
N CYS A 93 -14.42 -41.25 -35.58
CA CYS A 93 -13.10 -41.29 -34.96
C CYS A 93 -12.71 -39.93 -34.38
N ALA A 94 -13.13 -38.82 -35.00
CA ALA A 94 -12.84 -37.46 -34.54
C ALA A 94 -13.70 -37.01 -33.35
N ILE A 95 -14.93 -37.50 -33.21
CA ILE A 95 -15.85 -37.13 -32.11
C ILE A 95 -15.59 -37.98 -30.86
N GLN A 96 -15.07 -39.20 -31.03
CA GLN A 96 -14.85 -40.11 -29.92
C GLN A 96 -13.71 -39.63 -29.03
N ARG A 97 -13.97 -39.52 -27.72
CA ARG A 97 -12.94 -39.15 -26.74
C ARG A 97 -11.80 -40.18 -26.81
N MET A 98 -10.58 -39.70 -27.04
CA MET A 98 -9.38 -40.54 -27.03
C MET A 98 -9.26 -41.24 -25.67
N PRO A 99 -8.97 -42.57 -25.63
CA PRO A 99 -8.82 -43.28 -24.36
C PRO A 99 -7.72 -42.65 -23.49
N ASP A 100 -7.97 -42.55 -22.18
CA ASP A 100 -7.05 -41.86 -21.26
C ASP A 100 -5.64 -42.51 -21.25
N ALA A 101 -5.55 -43.83 -21.47
CA ALA A 101 -4.28 -44.56 -21.60
C ALA A 101 -3.42 -44.03 -22.76
N SER A 102 -4.02 -43.76 -23.91
CA SER A 102 -3.35 -43.16 -25.07
C SER A 102 -2.96 -41.69 -24.84
N ILE A 103 -3.73 -40.94 -24.04
CA ILE A 103 -3.38 -39.55 -23.69
C ILE A 103 -2.15 -39.52 -22.80
N ASN A 104 -2.03 -40.43 -21.83
CA ASN A 104 -0.86 -40.50 -20.95
C ASN A 104 0.44 -40.77 -21.73
N ILE A 105 0.40 -41.64 -22.74
CA ILE A 105 1.58 -41.94 -23.58
C ILE A 105 2.06 -40.69 -24.35
N MET A 106 1.17 -39.78 -24.75
CA MET A 106 1.54 -38.57 -25.49
C MET A 106 2.05 -37.41 -24.60
N ARG A 107 1.90 -37.51 -23.27
CA ARG A 107 2.36 -36.49 -22.30
C ARG A 107 3.70 -36.82 -21.65
N GLU A 108 4.22 -38.02 -21.90
CA GLU A 108 5.54 -38.49 -21.49
C GLU A 108 6.62 -38.03 -22.49
#